data_AF-A0A7W1AAF3-F1
#
_entry.id   AF-A0A7W1AAF3-F1
#
_cell.length_a   1.000
_cell.length_b   1.000
_cell.length_c   1.000
_cell.angle_alpha   90.00
_cell.angle_beta   90.00
_cell.angle_gamma   90.00
#
_symmetry.space_group_name_H-M   'P 1'
#
loop_
_entity.id
_entity.type
_entity.pdbx_description
1 polymer ?
#
loop_
_entity_poly.entity_id
_entity_poly.type
_entity_poly.pdbx_seq_one_letter_code
_entity_poly.pdbx_strand_id
1 'polypeptide(L)'
;MASVQDLKRRVRSVKNTHKITKAMELVASARLRRAQTRIEAMRPYAETMRELIAGVGRASASVRGLPLLQQRDEVKTVVVIALTGDRGLAGPFNAQIIRRAFALERQLRGEG
;
A
#
# COMPACT_ATOMS: atom_id res chain seq x y z
N MET A 1 34.54 14.64 30.13
CA MET A 1 33.33 14.14 30.86
C MET A 1 32.12 14.92 30.36
N ALA A 2 30.97 14.27 30.15
CA ALA A 2 29.75 14.99 29.80
C ALA A 2 29.33 15.88 30.97
N SER A 3 29.12 17.16 30.71
CA SER A 3 28.75 18.11 31.77
C SER A 3 27.27 17.93 32.15
N VAL A 4 26.89 18.41 33.35
CA VAL A 4 25.48 18.49 33.77
C VAL A 4 24.64 19.31 32.77
N GLN A 5 25.26 20.30 32.11
CA GLN A 5 24.62 21.09 31.06
C GLN A 5 24.32 20.26 29.81
N ASP A 6 25.22 19.36 29.40
CA ASP A 6 25.01 18.47 28.26
C ASP A 6 23.86 17.49 28.52
N LEU A 7 23.77 16.94 29.74
CA LEU A 7 22.64 16.10 30.15
C LEU A 7 21.32 16.87 30.12
N LYS A 8 21.27 18.09 30.68
CA LYS A 8 20.08 18.94 30.62
C LYS A 8 19.66 19.27 29.18
N ARG A 9 20.63 19.53 28.29
CA ARG A 9 20.39 19.77 26.86
C ARG A 9 19.79 18.53 26.18
N ARG A 10 20.33 17.34 26.44
CA ARG A 10 19.81 16.07 25.89
C ARG A 10 18.38 15.79 26.37
N VAL A 11 18.09 15.98 27.65
CA VAL A 11 16.73 15.82 28.20
C VAL A 11 15.74 16.75 27.48
N ARG A 12 16.12 18.02 27.28
CA ARG A 12 15.27 18.97 26.55
C ARG A 12 15.04 18.55 25.10
N SER A 13 16.10 18.09 24.41
CA SER A 13 16.02 17.59 23.04
C SER A 13 15.06 16.40 22.92
N VAL A 14 15.22 15.37 23.75
CA VAL A 14 14.36 14.17 23.73
C VAL A 14 12.91 14.52 24.07
N LYS A 15 12.67 15.41 25.05
CA LYS A 15 11.31 15.88 25.37
C LYS A 15 10.66 16.61 24.18
N ASN A 16 11.42 17.38 23.42
CA ASN A 16 10.91 18.04 22.21
C ASN A 16 10.61 17.02 21.10
N THR A 17 11.51 16.07 20.85
CA THR A 17 11.26 14.98 19.89
C THR A 17 10.00 14.19 20.27
N HIS A 18 9.82 13.85 21.54
CA HIS A 18 8.64 13.14 22.04
C HIS A 18 7.33 13.91 21.75
N LYS A 19 7.30 15.23 21.97
CA LYS A 19 6.13 16.07 21.65
C LYS A 19 5.81 16.04 20.15
N ILE A 20 6.84 16.14 19.30
CA ILE A 20 6.68 16.11 17.84
C ILE A 20 6.13 14.74 17.40
N THR A 21 6.74 13.63 17.85
CA THR A 21 6.29 12.29 17.47
C THR A 21 4.89 11.99 18.00
N LYS A 22 4.54 12.49 19.21
CA LYS A 22 3.18 12.33 19.74
C LYS A 22 2.13 13.08 18.90
N ALA A 23 2.45 14.29 18.44
CA ALA A 23 1.58 15.02 17.54
C ALA A 23 1.44 14.30 16.18
N MET A 24 2.55 13.78 15.63
CA MET A 24 2.53 13.00 14.39
C MET A 24 1.69 11.73 14.51
N GLU A 25 1.76 11.03 15.64
CA GLU A 25 0.93 9.85 15.94
C GLU A 25 -0.56 10.21 15.87
N LEU A 26 -0.99 11.28 16.54
CA LEU A 26 -2.39 11.73 16.52
C LEU A 26 -2.86 12.12 15.11
N VAL A 27 -2.01 12.82 14.35
CA VAL A 27 -2.30 13.19 12.96
C VAL A 27 -2.41 11.95 12.06
N ALA A 28 -1.51 10.98 12.23
CA ALA A 28 -1.53 9.73 11.47
C ALA A 28 -2.80 8.92 11.77
N SER A 29 -3.17 8.79 13.04
CA SER A 29 -4.41 8.12 13.47
C SER A 29 -5.66 8.79 12.87
N ALA A 30 -5.72 10.13 12.88
CA ALA A 30 -6.83 10.85 12.26
C ALA A 30 -6.91 10.64 10.73
N ARG A 31 -5.76 10.61 10.04
CA ARG A 31 -5.69 10.32 8.60
C ARG A 31 -6.10 8.89 8.28
N LEU A 32 -5.67 7.92 9.09
CA LEU A 32 -6.06 6.52 8.94
C LEU A 32 -7.58 6.35 9.07
N ARG A 33 -8.18 6.94 10.11
CA ARG A 33 -9.63 6.89 10.31
C ARG A 33 -10.39 7.48 9.11
N ARG A 34 -9.96 8.63 8.58
CA ARG A 34 -10.56 9.22 7.38
C ARG A 34 -10.45 8.30 6.16
N ALA A 35 -9.30 7.65 5.98
CA ALA A 35 -9.12 6.69 4.89
C ALA A 35 -10.04 5.48 5.04
N GLN A 36 -10.20 4.95 6.25
CA GLN A 36 -11.11 3.83 6.54
C GLN A 36 -12.56 4.19 6.22
N THR A 37 -13.05 5.34 6.69
CA THR A 37 -14.41 5.80 6.38
C THR A 37 -14.65 5.96 4.87
N ARG A 38 -13.65 6.44 4.11
CA ARG A 38 -13.74 6.50 2.64
C ARG A 38 -13.85 5.12 2.00
N ILE A 39 -13.09 4.14 2.51
CA ILE A 39 -13.14 2.75 2.02
C ILE A 39 -14.51 2.13 2.32
N GLU A 40 -15.03 2.33 3.53
CA GLU A 40 -16.36 1.84 3.94
C GLU A 40 -17.46 2.44 3.07
N ALA A 41 -17.42 3.75 2.82
CA ALA A 41 -18.40 4.42 1.95
C ALA A 41 -18.32 3.93 0.48
N MET A 42 -17.14 3.55 0.00
CA MET A 42 -16.94 3.00 -1.35
C MET A 42 -17.37 1.53 -1.48
N ARG A 43 -17.46 0.80 -0.37
CA ARG A 43 -17.66 -0.65 -0.36
C ARG A 43 -18.92 -1.11 -1.13
N PRO A 44 -20.11 -0.50 -0.95
CA PRO A 44 -21.30 -0.93 -1.68
C PRO A 44 -21.13 -0.80 -3.20
N TYR A 45 -20.53 0.29 -3.67
CA TYR A 45 -20.22 0.46 -5.09
C TYR A 45 -19.28 -0.63 -5.61
N ALA A 46 -18.21 -0.93 -4.88
CA ALA A 46 -17.25 -1.97 -5.27
C ALA A 46 -17.90 -3.36 -5.32
N GLU A 47 -18.81 -3.66 -4.40
CA GLU A 47 -19.56 -4.92 -4.37
C GLU A 47 -20.49 -5.06 -5.58
N THR A 48 -21.32 -4.06 -5.87
CA THR A 48 -22.20 -4.09 -7.04
C THR A 48 -21.41 -4.12 -8.35
N MET A 49 -20.32 -3.35 -8.45
CA MET A 49 -19.45 -3.35 -9.62
C MET A 49 -18.84 -4.74 -9.86
N ARG A 50 -18.42 -5.42 -8.79
CA ARG A 50 -17.88 -6.79 -8.88
C ARG A 50 -18.93 -7.78 -9.38
N GLU A 51 -20.17 -7.67 -8.91
CA GLU A 51 -21.28 -8.50 -9.39
C GLU A 51 -21.58 -8.30 -10.87
N LEU A 52 -21.61 -7.03 -11.31
CA LEU A 52 -21.81 -6.67 -12.71
C LEU A 52 -20.68 -7.22 -13.60
N ILE A 53 -19.41 -7.00 -13.22
CA ILE A 53 -18.26 -7.52 -13.97
C ILE A 53 -18.31 -9.05 -14.06
N ALA A 54 -18.66 -9.74 -12.97
CA ALA A 54 -18.81 -11.19 -12.97
C ALA A 54 -19.97 -11.66 -13.87
N GLY A 55 -21.09 -10.94 -13.86
CA GLY A 55 -22.22 -11.20 -14.75
C GLY A 55 -21.86 -11.06 -16.23
N VAL A 56 -21.17 -9.96 -16.57
CA VAL A 56 -20.66 -9.71 -17.92
C VAL A 56 -19.69 -10.81 -18.34
N GLY A 57 -18.75 -11.18 -17.47
CA GLY A 57 -17.79 -12.27 -17.73
C GLY A 57 -18.46 -13.61 -18.05
N ARG A 58 -19.56 -13.96 -17.36
CA ARG A 58 -20.34 -15.17 -17.67
C ARG A 58 -21.11 -15.07 -18.99
N ALA A 59 -21.72 -13.92 -19.25
CA ALA A 59 -22.52 -13.70 -20.46
C ALA A 59 -21.66 -13.57 -21.73
N SER A 60 -20.37 -13.25 -21.59
CA SER A 60 -19.44 -13.06 -22.71
C SER A 60 -18.81 -14.35 -23.23
N ALA A 61 -19.22 -15.53 -22.73
CA ALA A 61 -18.74 -16.83 -23.21
C ALA A 61 -18.93 -17.05 -24.73
N SER A 62 -19.94 -16.42 -25.34
CA SER A 62 -20.21 -16.47 -26.79
C SER A 62 -19.62 -15.28 -27.57
N VAL A 63 -19.03 -14.29 -26.90
CA VAL A 63 -18.50 -13.07 -27.51
C VAL A 63 -16.99 -13.22 -27.70
N ARG A 64 -16.55 -13.29 -28.96
CA ARG A 64 -15.11 -13.34 -29.30
C ARG A 64 -14.50 -11.94 -29.28
N GLY A 65 -13.21 -11.87 -28.97
CA GLY A 65 -12.41 -10.65 -29.14
C GLY A 65 -12.40 -9.68 -27.96
N LEU A 66 -12.76 -10.11 -26.74
CA LEU A 66 -12.67 -9.29 -25.52
C LEU A 66 -11.27 -9.39 -24.90
N PRO A 67 -10.36 -8.42 -25.07
CA PRO A 67 -8.93 -8.59 -24.75
C PRO A 67 -8.65 -8.80 -23.26
N LEU A 68 -9.51 -8.28 -22.38
CA LEU A 68 -9.37 -8.39 -20.91
C LEU A 68 -9.85 -9.74 -20.36
N LEU A 69 -10.62 -10.50 -21.13
CA LEU A 69 -11.12 -11.83 -20.74
C LEU A 69 -10.39 -12.97 -21.44
N GLN A 70 -9.46 -12.65 -22.35
CA GLN A 70 -8.64 -13.63 -23.04
C GLN A 70 -7.64 -14.25 -22.08
N GLN A 71 -7.73 -15.56 -21.89
CA GLN A 71 -6.66 -16.35 -21.33
C GLN A 71 -5.57 -16.48 -22.40
N ARG A 72 -4.32 -16.14 -22.05
CA ARG A 72 -3.17 -16.28 -22.94
C ARG A 72 -2.46 -17.58 -22.62
N ASP A 73 -2.20 -18.38 -23.65
CA ASP A 73 -1.45 -19.65 -23.51
C ASP A 73 0.01 -19.40 -23.10
N GLU A 74 0.56 -18.26 -23.50
CA GLU A 74 1.91 -17.83 -23.18
C GLU A 74 1.90 -16.39 -22.67
N VAL A 75 2.53 -16.14 -21.51
CA VAL A 75 2.66 -14.81 -20.92
C VAL A 75 4.08 -14.31 -21.14
N LYS A 76 4.27 -13.44 -22.14
CA LYS A 76 5.60 -12.91 -22.52
C LYS A 76 6.05 -11.71 -21.71
N THR A 77 5.11 -10.99 -21.11
CA THR A 77 5.41 -9.76 -20.38
C THR A 77 4.44 -9.59 -19.23
N VAL A 78 4.99 -9.37 -18.05
CA VAL A 78 4.24 -9.04 -16.84
C VAL A 78 4.70 -7.69 -16.34
N VAL A 79 3.76 -6.86 -15.90
CA VAL A 79 4.03 -5.58 -15.25
C VAL A 79 3.74 -5.72 -13.77
N VAL A 80 4.75 -5.47 -12.94
CA VAL A 80 4.61 -5.42 -11.48
C VAL A 80 4.49 -3.96 -11.06
N ILE A 81 3.38 -3.59 -10.42
CA ILE A 81 3.15 -2.25 -9.89
C ILE A 81 3.21 -2.30 -8.37
N ALA A 82 4.22 -1.68 -7.78
CA ALA A 82 4.36 -1.55 -6.33
C ALA A 82 3.78 -0.22 -5.85
N LEU A 83 2.88 -0.26 -4.86
CA LEU A 83 2.27 0.93 -4.26
C LEU A 83 2.85 1.17 -2.87
N THR A 84 3.59 2.27 -2.70
CA THR A 84 4.24 2.67 -1.45
C THR A 84 3.68 3.99 -0.91
N GLY A 85 4.05 4.35 0.31
CA GLY A 85 3.75 5.67 0.87
C GLY A 85 4.85 6.69 0.58
N ASP A 86 4.47 7.95 0.32
CA ASP A 86 5.42 9.03 0.00
C ASP A 86 6.24 9.51 1.20
N ARG A 87 5.75 9.29 2.42
CA ARG A 87 6.38 9.78 3.66
C ARG A 87 7.18 8.69 4.37
N GLY A 88 8.29 9.10 4.99
CA GLY A 88 9.10 8.28 5.89
C GLY A 88 8.51 8.13 7.30
N LEU A 89 9.31 7.60 8.23
CA LEU A 89 8.92 7.32 9.63
C LEU A 89 7.70 6.39 9.75
N ALA A 90 7.53 5.48 8.80
CA ALA A 90 6.45 4.50 8.74
C ALA A 90 6.91 3.08 9.13
N GLY A 91 7.97 2.97 9.94
CA GLY A 91 8.59 1.69 10.28
C GLY A 91 9.02 0.92 9.02
N PRO A 92 8.78 -0.40 8.95
CA PRO A 92 9.19 -1.23 7.82
C PRO A 92 8.23 -1.21 6.62
N PHE A 93 7.19 -0.36 6.61
CA PHE A 93 6.10 -0.39 5.62
C PHE A 93 6.59 -0.39 4.16
N ASN A 94 7.30 0.66 3.72
CA ASN A 94 7.79 0.76 2.34
C ASN A 94 8.82 -0.32 2.01
N ALA A 95 9.70 -0.64 2.96
CA ALA A 95 10.74 -1.65 2.77
C ALA A 95 10.13 -3.04 2.52
N GLN A 96 9.05 -3.41 3.22
CA GLN A 96 8.41 -4.71 3.01
C GLN A 96 7.67 -4.79 1.67
N ILE A 97 7.00 -3.72 1.26
CA ILE A 97 6.33 -3.67 -0.06
C ILE A 97 7.36 -3.88 -1.17
N ILE A 98 8.46 -3.13 -1.14
CA ILE A 98 9.52 -3.21 -2.14
C ILE A 98 10.16 -4.61 -2.15
N ARG A 99 10.42 -5.18 -0.97
CA ARG A 99 11.00 -6.52 -0.84
C ARG A 99 10.10 -7.58 -1.46
N ARG A 100 8.77 -7.49 -1.25
CA ARG A 100 7.80 -8.40 -1.84
C ARG A 100 7.68 -8.20 -3.35
N ALA A 101 7.68 -6.96 -3.83
CA ALA A 101 7.64 -6.64 -5.25
C ALA A 101 8.84 -7.25 -6.00
N PHE A 102 10.05 -7.08 -5.48
CA PHE A 102 11.25 -7.70 -6.07
C PHE A 102 11.26 -9.22 -5.95
N ALA A 103 10.71 -9.79 -4.88
CA ALA A 103 10.58 -11.25 -4.77
C ALA A 103 9.62 -11.81 -5.83
N LEU A 104 8.48 -11.14 -6.04
CA LEU A 104 7.52 -11.50 -7.09
C LEU A 104 8.13 -11.34 -8.49
N GLU A 105 8.83 -10.24 -8.73
CA GLU A 105 9.49 -9.99 -10.02
C GLU A 105 10.55 -11.05 -10.35
N ARG A 106 11.38 -11.45 -9.38
CA ARG A 106 12.33 -12.56 -9.57
C ARG A 106 11.64 -13.90 -9.81
N GLN A 107 10.54 -14.17 -9.11
CA GLN A 107 9.76 -15.39 -9.32
C GLN A 107 9.23 -15.44 -10.76
N LEU A 108 8.57 -14.37 -11.20
CA LEU A 108 8.00 -14.29 -12.54
C LEU A 108 9.06 -14.41 -13.64
N ARG A 109 10.23 -13.75 -13.47
CA ARG A 109 11.36 -13.92 -14.40
C ARG A 109 11.92 -15.34 -14.46
N GLY A 110 11.75 -16.13 -13.39
CA GLY A 110 12.17 -17.53 -13.35
C GLY A 110 11.18 -18.48 -14.01
N GLU A 111 9.91 -18.07 -14.13
CA GLU A 111 8.85 -18.83 -14.78
C GLU A 111 8.85 -18.67 -16.31
N GLY A 112 9.55 -17.66 -16.84
CA GLY A 112 9.70 -17.37 -18.28
C GLY A 112 9.29 -15.94 -18.60
#